data_AF-A0A1G3XWI3-F1
#
_entry.id   AF-A0A1G3XWI3-F1
#
_cell.length_a   1.000
_cell.length_b   1.000
_cell.length_c   1.000
_cell.angle_alpha   90.00
_cell.angle_beta   90.00
_cell.angle_gamma   90.00
#
_symmetry.space_group_name_H-M   'P 1'
#
loop_
_entity.id
_entity.type
_entity.pdbx_description
1 polymer ?
#
loop_
_entity_poly.entity_id
_entity_poly.type
_entity_poly.pdbx_seq_one_letter_code
_entity_poly.pdbx_strand_id
1 'polypeptide(L)'
;MKKIIFLLIVFISINFIFSPAFSADNKNLQFKKQPEIQQVKPKKPVKIKLKRLAEGKYTWDITGDDVDEIVRTDRRLIKLLKIE
;
A
#
# COMPACT_ATOMS: atom_id res chain seq x y z
N MET A 1 69.89 -23.21 1.88
CA MET A 1 68.73 -22.47 2.40
C MET A 1 68.11 -21.50 1.39
N LYS A 2 68.89 -20.68 0.66
CA LYS A 2 68.35 -19.72 -0.33
C LYS A 2 67.49 -20.34 -1.46
N LYS A 3 67.85 -21.53 -1.97
CA LYS A 3 67.07 -22.24 -3.01
C LYS A 3 65.71 -22.76 -2.51
N ILE A 4 65.62 -23.13 -1.23
CA ILE A 4 64.37 -23.61 -0.60
C ILE A 4 63.42 -22.43 -0.37
N ILE A 5 63.97 -21.28 0.06
CA ILE A 5 63.21 -20.03 0.21
C ILE A 5 62.65 -19.58 -1.14
N PHE A 6 63.46 -19.67 -2.22
CA PHE A 6 62.99 -19.35 -3.57
C PHE A 6 61.84 -20.26 -4.01
N LEU A 7 61.92 -21.58 -3.78
CA LEU A 7 60.86 -22.52 -4.11
C LEU A 7 59.55 -22.25 -3.34
N LEU A 8 59.64 -21.84 -2.06
CA LEU A 8 58.46 -21.48 -1.26
C LEU A 8 57.77 -20.21 -1.79
N ILE A 9 58.53 -19.22 -2.25
CA ILE A 9 57.99 -17.98 -2.82
C ILE A 9 57.28 -18.25 -4.15
N VAL A 10 57.84 -19.13 -4.99
CA VAL A 10 57.19 -19.53 -6.25
C VAL A 10 55.91 -20.33 -5.98
N PHE A 11 55.91 -21.20 -4.97
CA PHE A 11 54.70 -21.96 -4.61
C PHE A 11 53.57 -21.07 -4.09
N ILE A 12 53.89 -20.06 -3.27
CA ILE A 12 52.89 -19.11 -2.73
C ILE A 12 52.31 -18.22 -3.84
N SER A 13 53.15 -17.77 -4.78
CA SER A 13 52.68 -16.92 -5.90
C SER A 13 51.77 -17.66 -6.88
N ILE A 14 51.99 -18.96 -7.11
CA ILE A 14 51.10 -19.80 -7.94
C ILE A 14 49.69 -19.93 -7.32
N ASN A 15 49.58 -20.09 -6.00
CA ASN A 15 48.29 -20.19 -5.33
C ASN A 15 47.49 -18.87 -5.37
N PHE A 16 48.17 -17.72 -5.49
CA PHE A 16 47.53 -16.42 -5.58
C PHE A 16 46.88 -16.16 -6.96
N ILE A 17 47.42 -16.76 -8.03
CA ILE A 17 46.90 -16.60 -9.40
C ILE A 17 45.68 -17.52 -9.65
N PHE A 18 45.62 -18.67 -8.96
CA PHE A 18 44.55 -19.68 -9.13
C PHE A 18 43.41 -19.56 -8.10
N SER A 19 43.21 -18.38 -7.51
CA SER A 19 42.01 -18.18 -6.69
C SER A 19 40.77 -18.14 -7.59
N PRO A 20 39.78 -19.04 -7.42
CA PRO A 20 38.55 -18.97 -8.18
C PRO A 20 37.83 -17.67 -7.81
N ALA A 21 37.58 -16.81 -8.79
CA ALA A 21 36.74 -15.64 -8.59
C ALA A 21 35.31 -16.11 -8.28
N PHE A 22 34.93 -16.03 -7.01
CA PHE A 22 33.57 -16.34 -6.57
C PHE A 22 32.64 -15.25 -7.09
N SER A 23 32.10 -15.44 -8.30
CA SER A 23 31.04 -14.58 -8.80
C SER A 23 29.84 -14.80 -7.90
N ALA A 24 29.38 -13.74 -7.24
CA ALA A 24 28.14 -13.79 -6.46
C ALA A 24 27.02 -14.18 -7.42
N ASP A 25 26.57 -15.44 -7.30
CA ASP A 25 25.45 -15.99 -8.04
C ASP A 25 24.32 -14.96 -7.98
N ASN A 26 24.01 -14.37 -9.13
CA ASN A 26 23.00 -13.35 -9.31
C ASN A 26 21.65 -14.02 -9.12
N LYS A 27 21.32 -14.26 -7.84
CA LYS A 27 20.03 -14.75 -7.35
C LYS A 27 18.97 -13.95 -8.08
N ASN A 28 18.29 -14.66 -8.98
CA ASN A 28 17.06 -14.29 -9.65
C ASN A 28 16.28 -13.27 -8.81
N LEU A 29 16.49 -11.98 -9.08
CA LEU A 29 15.63 -10.91 -8.60
C LEU A 29 14.33 -11.05 -9.39
N GLN A 30 13.49 -11.98 -8.96
CA GLN A 30 12.13 -12.08 -9.44
C GLN A 30 11.38 -10.86 -8.92
N PHE A 31 11.42 -9.77 -9.70
CA PHE A 31 10.49 -8.67 -9.54
C PHE A 31 9.09 -9.21 -9.81
N LYS A 32 8.36 -9.56 -8.75
CA LYS A 32 6.92 -9.79 -8.85
C LYS A 32 6.31 -8.50 -9.40
N LYS A 33 5.75 -8.56 -10.60
CA LYS A 33 4.95 -7.45 -11.15
C LYS A 33 3.88 -7.12 -10.12
N GLN A 34 4.01 -5.94 -9.51
CA GLN A 34 2.99 -5.37 -8.63
C GLN A 34 1.68 -5.34 -9.44
N PRO A 35 0.58 -5.90 -8.95
CA PRO A 35 -0.70 -5.77 -9.63
C PRO A 35 -0.99 -4.27 -9.80
N GLU A 36 -1.36 -3.88 -11.01
CA GLU A 36 -1.65 -2.49 -11.34
C GLU A 36 -2.65 -1.94 -10.33
N ILE A 37 -2.28 -0.87 -9.63
CA ILE A 37 -3.12 -0.23 -8.62
C ILE A 37 -4.37 0.28 -9.36
N GLN A 38 -5.46 -0.47 -9.26
CA GLN A 38 -6.75 -0.08 -9.82
C GLN A 38 -7.22 1.18 -9.09
N GLN A 39 -7.23 2.30 -9.80
CA GLN A 39 -7.75 3.56 -9.26
C GLN A 39 -9.27 3.45 -9.13
N VAL A 40 -9.75 3.13 -7.93
CA VAL A 40 -11.18 3.15 -7.63
C VAL A 40 -11.59 4.60 -7.45
N LYS A 41 -12.50 5.10 -8.30
CA LYS A 41 -13.02 6.46 -8.17
C LYS A 41 -13.78 6.58 -6.83
N PRO A 42 -13.44 7.56 -5.97
CA PRO A 42 -14.18 7.75 -4.73
C PRO A 42 -15.64 8.11 -5.04
N LYS A 43 -16.57 7.43 -4.36
CA LYS A 43 -18.00 7.76 -4.44
C LYS A 43 -18.22 9.15 -3.85
N LYS A 44 -19.07 9.96 -4.49
CA LYS A 44 -19.44 11.26 -3.93
C LYS A 44 -20.29 11.05 -2.67
N PRO A 45 -20.01 11.77 -1.58
CA PRO A 45 -20.76 11.60 -0.34
C PRO A 45 -22.17 12.19 -0.45
N VAL A 46 -23.12 11.57 0.28
CA VAL A 46 -24.45 12.14 0.51
C VAL A 46 -24.33 13.41 1.37
N LYS A 47 -25.00 14.47 0.95
CA LYS A 47 -25.08 15.73 1.68
C LYS A 47 -26.36 15.79 2.50
N ILE A 48 -26.24 16.19 3.77
CA ILE A 48 -27.36 16.39 4.68
C ILE A 48 -27.41 17.87 5.05
N LYS A 49 -28.52 18.55 4.78
CA LYS A 49 -28.76 19.95 5.16
C LYS A 49 -29.77 20.00 6.29
N LEU A 50 -29.32 20.32 7.49
CA LEU A 50 -30.20 20.54 8.63
C LEU A 50 -30.77 21.96 8.59
N LYS A 51 -32.08 22.07 8.74
CA LYS A 51 -32.83 23.33 8.81
C LYS A 51 -33.60 23.39 10.12
N ARG A 52 -33.55 24.53 10.79
CA ARG A 52 -34.37 24.82 11.96
C ARG A 52 -35.61 25.60 11.51
N LEU A 53 -36.79 25.14 11.90
CA LEU A 53 -38.06 25.79 11.66
C LEU A 53 -38.31 26.88 12.71
N ALA A 54 -39.16 27.86 12.37
CA ALA A 54 -39.48 28.98 13.26
C ALA A 54 -40.16 28.52 14.56
N GLU A 55 -40.91 27.42 14.48
CA GLU A 55 -41.55 26.71 15.59
C GLU A 55 -40.57 25.89 16.46
N GLY A 56 -39.26 26.01 16.24
CA GLY A 56 -38.22 25.35 17.04
C GLY A 56 -37.94 23.88 16.69
N LYS A 57 -38.71 23.32 15.75
CA LYS A 57 -38.50 21.98 15.20
C LYS A 57 -37.30 21.95 14.24
N TYR A 58 -36.77 20.76 14.01
CA TYR A 58 -35.69 20.53 13.04
C TYR A 58 -36.21 19.67 11.88
N THR A 59 -35.78 20.01 10.67
CA THR A 59 -36.01 19.23 9.45
C THR A 59 -34.69 19.08 8.70
N TRP A 60 -34.53 18.03 7.91
CA TRP A 60 -33.33 17.83 7.10
C TRP A 60 -33.68 17.51 5.65
N ASP A 61 -32.85 18.01 4.73
CA ASP A 61 -32.88 17.62 3.33
C ASP A 61 -31.65 16.75 3.03
N ILE A 62 -31.85 15.59 2.39
CA ILE A 62 -30.79 14.66 2.00
C ILE A 62 -30.64 14.71 0.49
N THR A 63 -29.42 14.91 -0.01
CA THR A 63 -29.13 14.96 -1.45
C THR A 63 -27.92 14.08 -1.76
N GLY A 64 -28.02 13.23 -2.77
CA GLY A 64 -26.95 12.32 -3.18
C GLY A 64 -27.13 11.86 -4.63
N ASP A 65 -26.10 11.20 -5.17
CA ASP A 65 -26.14 10.65 -6.53
C ASP A 65 -26.86 9.28 -6.57
N ASP A 66 -26.88 8.54 -5.46
CA ASP A 66 -27.46 7.19 -5.33
C ASP A 66 -28.69 7.21 -4.40
N VAL A 67 -29.82 6.72 -4.90
CA VAL A 67 -31.11 6.67 -4.17
C VAL A 67 -31.03 5.73 -2.97
N ASP A 68 -30.33 4.60 -3.09
CA ASP A 68 -30.24 3.61 -2.01
C ASP A 68 -29.44 4.17 -0.82
N GLU A 69 -28.38 4.94 -1.09
CA GLU A 69 -27.64 5.63 -0.04
C GLU A 69 -28.47 6.71 0.65
N ILE A 70 -29.32 7.43 -0.09
CA ILE A 70 -30.22 8.46 0.48
C ILE A 70 -31.18 7.80 1.48
N VAL A 71 -31.89 6.74 1.07
CA VAL A 71 -32.86 6.03 1.92
C VAL A 71 -32.17 5.41 3.14
N ARG A 72 -30.99 4.81 2.96
CA ARG A 72 -30.23 4.24 4.08
C ARG A 72 -29.80 5.32 5.09
N THR A 73 -29.40 6.48 4.60
CA THR A 73 -29.00 7.62 5.43
C THR A 73 -30.19 8.17 6.20
N ASP A 74 -31.35 8.29 5.58
CA ASP A 74 -32.57 8.77 6.23
C ASP A 74 -33.03 7.84 7.37
N ARG A 75 -33.08 6.52 7.12
CA ARG A 75 -33.38 5.52 8.16
C ARG A 75 -32.42 5.63 9.35
N ARG A 76 -31.14 5.88 9.07
CA ARG A 76 -30.12 6.04 10.11
C ARG A 76 -30.36 7.31 10.93
N LEU A 77 -30.76 8.41 10.30
CA LEU A 77 -31.11 9.68 10.96
C LEU A 77 -32.30 9.51 11.90
N ILE A 78 -33.38 8.89 11.44
CA ILE A 78 -34.59 8.61 12.24
C ILE A 78 -34.22 7.81 13.49
N LYS A 79 -33.42 6.75 13.33
CA LYS A 79 -32.97 5.90 14.44
C LYS A 79 -32.12 6.66 15.46
N LEU A 80 -31.22 7.54 15.00
CA LEU A 80 -30.37 8.34 15.89
C LEU A 80 -31.17 9.36 16.69
N LEU A 81 -32.20 9.93 16.08
CA LEU A 81 -33.04 10.97 16.69
C LEU A 81 -34.17 10.39 17.55
N LYS A 82 -34.33 9.05 17.60
CA LYS A 82 -35.40 8.37 18.33
C LYS A 82 -36.79 8.91 17.98
N ILE A 83 -37.01 9.15 16.69
CA ILE A 83 -38.30 9.63 16.16
C ILE A 83 -39.27 8.47 15.91
N GLU A 84 -38.86 7.25 16.28
CA GLU A 84 -39.63 6.01 16.20
C GLU A 84 -40.39 5.72 17.50
#